data_AF-A0AAP8SNS5-F1
#
_entry.id   AF-A0AAP8SNS5-F1
#
_cell.length_a   1.000
_cell.length_b   1.000
_cell.length_c   1.000
_cell.angle_alpha   90.00
_cell.angle_beta   90.00
_cell.angle_gamma   90.00
#
_symmetry.space_group_name_H-M   'P 1'
#
loop_
_entity.id
_entity.type
_entity.pdbx_description
1 polymer ?
#
loop_
_entity_poly.entity_id
_entity_poly.type
_entity_poly.pdbx_seq_one_letter_code
_entity_poly.pdbx_strand_id
1 'polypeptide(L)'
;MSSARGQANHALYLARILIGAWRRDLDTQSVAAKILASAYWPGVRNHLTNAYGWFLLEITRPGGLPETPPQCLAELPEIVAGKAMPGEIREFQRLEREGWIGAMLSAESDAPQSSSMQNLAVAAAGADPEQAETWANLLQQLFDRMGDSLDEY
;
A
#
# COMPACT_ATOMS: atom_id res chain seq x y z
N MET A 1 16.63 -13.18 -10.52
CA MET A 1 16.39 -11.98 -9.69
C MET A 1 15.03 -11.42 -10.08
N SER A 2 14.12 -11.21 -9.12
CA SER A 2 12.79 -10.67 -9.41
C SER A 2 12.90 -9.17 -9.68
N SER A 3 12.32 -8.68 -10.78
CA SER A 3 12.29 -7.25 -11.11
C SER A 3 11.43 -6.47 -10.10
N ALA A 4 11.61 -5.15 -10.02
CA ALA A 4 10.78 -4.30 -9.15
C ALA A 4 9.29 -4.42 -9.51
N ARG A 5 8.95 -4.39 -10.81
CA ARG A 5 7.59 -4.70 -11.29
C ARG A 5 7.05 -6.06 -10.82
N GLY A 6 7.87 -7.11 -10.88
CA GLY A 6 7.48 -8.44 -10.40
C GLY A 6 7.19 -8.47 -8.90
N GLN A 7 8.00 -7.77 -8.10
CA GLN A 7 7.81 -7.65 -6.66
C GLN A 7 6.59 -6.79 -6.29
N ALA A 8 6.32 -5.72 -7.03
CA ALA A 8 5.13 -4.89 -6.87
C ALA A 8 3.84 -5.71 -7.10
N ASN A 9 3.78 -6.43 -8.22
CA ASN A 9 2.65 -7.29 -8.56
C ASN A 9 2.46 -8.43 -7.55
N HIS A 10 3.55 -9.05 -7.11
CA HIS A 10 3.48 -10.12 -6.10
C HIS A 10 2.94 -9.59 -4.76
N ALA A 11 3.44 -8.44 -4.28
CA ALA A 11 2.93 -7.84 -3.06
C ALA A 11 1.45 -7.47 -3.17
N LEU A 12 1.02 -6.90 -4.30
CA LEU A 12 -0.40 -6.58 -4.53
C LEU A 12 -1.28 -7.83 -4.58
N TYR A 13 -0.79 -8.92 -5.18
CA TYR A 13 -1.47 -10.21 -5.18
C TYR A 13 -1.66 -10.76 -3.75
N LEU A 14 -0.62 -10.71 -2.91
CA LEU A 14 -0.72 -11.12 -1.50
C LEU A 14 -1.73 -10.27 -0.72
N ALA A 15 -1.74 -8.95 -0.94
CA ALA A 15 -2.75 -8.07 -0.33
C ALA A 15 -4.18 -8.51 -0.69
N ARG A 16 -4.44 -8.81 -1.97
CA ARG A 16 -5.75 -9.26 -2.45
C ARG A 16 -6.18 -10.60 -1.85
N ILE A 17 -5.25 -11.54 -1.67
CA ILE A 17 -5.54 -12.82 -0.98
C ILE A 17 -6.03 -12.55 0.45
N LEU A 18 -5.31 -11.70 1.20
CA LEU A 18 -5.66 -11.40 2.58
C LEU A 18 -6.98 -10.64 2.68
N ILE A 19 -7.23 -9.67 1.81
CA ILE A 19 -8.52 -8.96 1.73
C ILE A 19 -9.66 -9.96 1.48
N GLY A 20 -9.48 -10.87 0.51
CA GLY A 20 -10.47 -11.90 0.21
C GLY A 20 -10.70 -12.88 1.38
N ALA A 21 -9.66 -13.24 2.12
CA ALA A 21 -9.79 -14.06 3.32
C ALA A 21 -10.55 -13.33 4.43
N TRP A 22 -10.22 -12.06 4.67
CA TRP A 22 -10.88 -11.23 5.65
C TRP A 22 -12.39 -11.08 5.36
N ARG A 23 -12.78 -10.84 4.10
CA ARG A 23 -14.20 -10.78 3.70
C ARG A 23 -14.94 -12.09 3.99
N ARG A 24 -14.35 -13.24 3.63
CA ARG A 24 -14.95 -14.56 3.91
C ARG A 24 -15.14 -14.82 5.41
N ASP A 25 -14.18 -14.42 6.24
CA ASP A 25 -14.26 -14.60 7.68
C ASP A 25 -15.31 -13.67 8.30
N LEU A 26 -15.47 -12.44 7.79
CA LEU A 26 -16.54 -11.54 8.17
C LEU A 26 -17.92 -12.11 7.82
N ASP A 27 -18.08 -12.66 6.62
CA ASP A 27 -19.33 -13.30 6.17
C ASP A 27 -19.71 -14.50 7.04
N THR A 28 -18.72 -15.18 7.61
CA THR A 28 -18.94 -16.32 8.52
C THR A 28 -19.48 -15.89 9.89
N GLN A 29 -19.25 -14.63 10.30
CA GLN A 29 -19.73 -14.04 11.57
C GLN A 29 -19.33 -14.83 12.84
N SER A 30 -18.28 -15.66 12.78
CA SER A 30 -17.80 -16.47 13.91
C SER A 30 -16.92 -15.69 14.88
N VAL A 31 -16.30 -14.60 14.42
CA VAL A 31 -15.40 -13.73 15.17
C VAL A 31 -15.86 -12.29 14.99
N ALA A 32 -15.77 -11.48 16.05
CA ALA A 32 -16.14 -10.06 15.99
C ALA A 32 -15.30 -9.32 14.94
N ALA A 33 -15.96 -8.46 14.14
CA ALA A 33 -15.33 -7.71 13.04
C ALA A 33 -14.06 -6.93 13.47
N LYS A 34 -14.07 -6.34 14.68
CA LYS A 34 -12.91 -5.62 15.24
C LYS A 34 -11.69 -6.53 15.46
N ILE A 35 -11.91 -7.78 15.87
CA ILE A 35 -10.82 -8.75 16.07
C ILE A 35 -10.27 -9.18 14.71
N LEU A 36 -11.14 -9.46 13.73
CA LEU A 36 -10.72 -9.75 12.35
C LEU A 36 -9.93 -8.57 11.76
N ALA A 37 -10.39 -7.34 11.94
CA ALA A 37 -9.66 -6.14 11.52
C ALA A 37 -8.26 -6.09 12.13
N SER A 38 -8.12 -6.30 13.45
CA SER A 38 -6.81 -6.30 14.10
C SER A 38 -5.87 -7.42 13.63
N ALA A 39 -6.43 -8.56 13.17
CA ALA A 39 -5.66 -9.69 12.69
C ALA A 39 -5.21 -9.54 11.23
N TYR A 40 -6.11 -9.04 10.37
CA TYR A 40 -5.86 -8.96 8.93
C TYR A 40 -5.20 -7.66 8.50
N TRP A 41 -5.59 -6.54 9.10
CA TRP A 41 -5.17 -5.22 8.65
C TRP A 41 -3.65 -5.02 8.60
N PRO A 42 -2.84 -5.42 9.60
CA PRO A 42 -1.40 -5.22 9.55
C PRO A 42 -0.74 -5.91 8.34
N GLY A 43 -1.18 -7.13 8.01
CA GLY A 43 -0.68 -7.87 6.84
C GLY A 43 -1.12 -7.24 5.52
N VAL A 44 -2.40 -6.88 5.41
CA VAL A 44 -2.95 -6.20 4.23
C VAL A 44 -2.20 -4.90 3.97
N ARG A 45 -2.08 -4.04 4.98
CA ARG A 45 -1.39 -2.75 4.89
C ARG A 45 0.05 -2.92 4.46
N ASN A 46 0.79 -3.83 5.09
CA ASN A 46 2.18 -4.10 4.74
C ASN A 46 2.33 -4.50 3.26
N HIS A 47 1.46 -5.37 2.75
CA HIS A 47 1.50 -5.76 1.35
C HIS A 47 1.13 -4.62 0.39
N LEU A 48 0.13 -3.78 0.72
CA LEU A 48 -0.21 -2.61 -0.08
C LEU A 48 0.94 -1.59 -0.12
N THR A 49 1.55 -1.29 1.03
CA THR A 49 2.70 -0.37 1.08
C THR A 49 3.90 -0.93 0.33
N ASN A 50 4.21 -2.22 0.48
CA ASN A 50 5.30 -2.85 -0.26
C ASN A 50 5.05 -2.86 -1.77
N ALA A 51 3.81 -3.10 -2.21
CA ALA A 51 3.45 -3.02 -3.62
C ALA A 51 3.76 -1.64 -4.20
N TYR A 52 3.33 -0.58 -3.50
CA TYR A 52 3.61 0.79 -3.88
C TYR A 52 5.11 1.11 -3.88
N GLY A 53 5.85 0.71 -2.85
CA GLY A 53 7.29 0.93 -2.76
C GLY A 53 8.09 0.28 -3.88
N TRP A 54 7.78 -0.98 -4.22
CA TRP A 54 8.39 -1.66 -5.36
C TRP A 54 8.05 -0.97 -6.68
N PHE A 55 6.83 -0.46 -6.81
CA PHE A 55 6.43 0.31 -7.97
C PHE A 55 7.19 1.63 -8.11
N LEU A 56 7.45 2.35 -7.01
CA LEU A 56 8.30 3.55 -7.04
C LEU A 56 9.73 3.24 -7.53
N LEU A 57 10.28 2.09 -7.15
CA LEU A 57 11.59 1.63 -7.61
C LEU A 57 11.58 1.28 -9.11
N GLU A 58 10.47 0.71 -9.62
CA GLU A 58 10.30 0.44 -11.05
C GLU A 58 10.32 1.72 -11.89
N ILE A 59 9.67 2.79 -11.39
CA ILE A 59 9.64 4.09 -12.08
C ILE A 59 10.99 4.78 -12.04
N THR A 60 11.62 4.82 -10.86
CA THR A 60 12.86 5.58 -10.66
C THR A 60 14.09 4.86 -11.20
N ARG A 61 14.00 3.53 -11.39
CA ARG A 61 15.08 2.65 -11.88
C ARG A 61 16.44 3.03 -11.26
N PRO A 62 16.57 2.92 -9.92
CA PRO A 62 17.84 3.16 -9.25
C PRO A 62 18.89 2.16 -9.75
N GLY A 63 20.17 2.49 -9.59
CA GLY A 63 21.28 1.66 -10.08
C GLY A 63 21.32 0.24 -9.49
N GLY A 64 20.62 0.00 -8.38
CA GLY A 64 20.41 -1.31 -7.78
C GLY A 64 19.11 -1.34 -6.97
N LEU A 65 18.53 -2.53 -6.83
CA LEU A 65 17.34 -2.73 -6.01
C LEU A 65 17.74 -2.97 -4.54
N PRO A 66 17.12 -2.26 -3.58
CA PRO A 66 17.30 -2.55 -2.17
C PRO A 66 16.70 -3.91 -1.79
N GLU A 67 17.05 -4.43 -0.61
CA GLU A 67 16.45 -5.67 -0.07
C GLU A 67 14.98 -5.49 0.31
N THR A 68 14.61 -4.30 0.79
CA THR A 68 13.25 -3.92 1.18
C THR A 68 12.79 -2.70 0.39
N PRO A 69 11.50 -2.61 0.00
CA PRO A 69 11.01 -1.47 -0.73
C PRO A 69 10.88 -0.23 0.18
N PRO A 70 11.03 0.98 -0.39
CA PRO A 70 10.72 2.21 0.33
C PRO A 70 9.23 2.25 0.69
N GLN A 71 8.88 2.79 1.85
CA GLN A 71 7.49 2.91 2.29
C GLN A 71 6.80 4.17 1.75
N CYS A 72 7.58 5.17 1.31
CA CYS A 72 7.09 6.39 0.66
C CYS A 72 8.15 6.99 -0.27
N LEU A 73 7.79 8.05 -1.02
CA LEU A 73 8.71 8.76 -1.91
C LEU A 73 9.92 9.35 -1.19
N ALA A 74 9.77 9.77 0.07
CA ALA A 74 10.87 10.36 0.84
C ALA A 74 11.96 9.33 1.20
N GLU A 75 11.64 8.04 1.14
CA GLU A 75 12.57 6.92 1.39
C GLU A 75 13.22 6.40 0.11
N LEU A 76 12.98 7.03 -1.04
CA LEU A 76 13.58 6.59 -2.29
C LEU A 76 15.11 6.72 -2.24
N PRO A 77 15.85 5.70 -2.74
CA PRO A 77 17.30 5.80 -2.89
C PRO A 77 17.67 7.00 -3.77
N GLU A 78 18.84 7.59 -3.51
CA GLU A 78 19.35 8.68 -4.35
C GLU A 78 19.39 8.25 -5.82
N ILE A 79 18.67 8.99 -6.67
CA ILE A 79 18.70 8.80 -8.11
C ILE A 79 20.03 9.35 -8.60
N VAL A 80 20.81 8.53 -9.30
CA VAL A 80 22.14 8.90 -9.83
C VAL A 80 22.07 10.25 -10.57
N ALA A 81 22.97 11.16 -10.20
CA ALA A 81 23.04 12.51 -10.75
C ALA A 81 23.04 12.49 -12.31
N GLY A 82 22.04 13.15 -12.91
CA GLY A 82 21.90 13.25 -14.37
C GLY A 82 20.63 12.60 -14.94
N LYS A 83 19.90 11.78 -14.17
CA LYS A 83 18.53 11.40 -14.54
C LYS A 83 17.54 12.45 -14.03
N ALA A 84 16.82 13.10 -14.94
CA ALA A 84 15.68 13.93 -14.56
C ALA A 84 14.66 13.06 -13.83
N MET A 85 14.15 13.55 -12.71
CA MET A 85 13.10 12.86 -11.96
C MET A 85 11.85 12.76 -12.87
N PRO A 86 11.25 11.56 -13.04
CA PRO A 86 10.08 11.39 -13.91
C PRO A 86 8.96 12.36 -13.52
N GLY A 87 8.25 12.92 -14.49
CA GLY A 87 7.21 13.93 -14.26
C GLY A 87 6.08 13.40 -13.35
N GLU A 88 5.88 12.09 -13.39
CA GLU A 88 4.94 11.28 -12.61
C GLU A 88 5.24 11.36 -11.11
N ILE A 89 6.50 11.59 -10.70
CA ILE A 89 6.87 11.71 -9.29
C ILE A 89 6.15 12.89 -8.63
N ARG A 90 5.87 13.99 -9.35
CA ARG A 90 5.09 15.10 -8.80
C ARG A 90 3.63 14.71 -8.54
N GLU A 91 3.05 13.87 -9.39
CA GLU A 91 1.70 13.34 -9.17
C GLU A 91 1.67 12.48 -7.90
N PHE A 92 2.64 11.58 -7.75
CA PHE A 92 2.73 10.72 -6.56
C PHE A 92 3.02 11.53 -5.28
N GLN A 93 3.85 12.57 -5.34
CA GLN A 93 4.07 13.47 -4.20
C GLN A 93 2.75 14.13 -3.74
N ARG A 94 1.89 14.53 -4.68
CA ARG A 94 0.57 15.07 -4.36
C ARG A 94 -0.35 14.01 -3.78
N LEU A 95 -0.35 12.80 -4.36
CA LEU A 95 -1.17 11.68 -3.88
C LEU A 95 -0.74 11.18 -2.49
N GLU A 96 0.55 11.21 -2.15
CA GLU A 96 1.05 10.90 -0.80
C GLU A 96 0.67 11.96 0.23
N ARG A 97 0.60 13.24 -0.17
CA ARG A 97 0.28 14.33 0.77
C ARG A 97 -1.22 14.48 1.02
N GLU A 98 -2.02 14.42 -0.04
CA GLU A 98 -3.43 14.83 -0.01
C GLU A 98 -4.37 13.79 -0.64
N GLY A 99 -3.82 12.71 -1.19
CA GLY A 99 -4.59 11.70 -1.92
C GLY A 99 -4.80 10.40 -1.15
N TRP A 100 -5.36 9.43 -1.88
CA TRP A 100 -5.63 8.10 -1.35
C TRP A 100 -4.37 7.32 -0.97
N ILE A 101 -3.21 7.62 -1.59
CA ILE A 101 -1.93 7.01 -1.22
C ILE A 101 -1.55 7.49 0.18
N GLY A 102 -1.62 8.78 0.46
CA GLY A 102 -1.41 9.33 1.80
C GLY A 102 -2.34 8.70 2.83
N ALA A 103 -3.63 8.59 2.50
CA ALA A 103 -4.60 7.91 3.37
C ALA A 103 -4.23 6.44 3.64
N MET A 104 -3.80 5.70 2.62
CA MET A 104 -3.35 4.31 2.75
C MET A 104 -2.07 4.19 3.61
N LEU A 105 -1.10 5.09 3.41
CA LEU A 105 0.16 5.11 4.15
C LEU A 105 -0.03 5.56 5.61
N SER A 106 -0.95 6.48 5.88
CA SER A 106 -1.23 6.97 7.23
C SER A 106 -2.27 6.15 7.98
N ALA A 107 -2.98 5.22 7.33
CA ALA A 107 -3.93 4.34 7.99
C ALA A 107 -3.17 3.47 8.99
N GLU A 108 -3.27 3.79 10.28
CA GLU A 108 -2.55 3.10 11.34
C GLU A 108 -2.99 1.64 11.41
N SER A 109 -2.03 0.74 11.61
CA SER A 109 -2.32 -0.55 12.21
C SER A 109 -2.56 -0.29 13.69
N ASP A 110 -3.78 0.05 14.06
CA ASP A 110 -4.15 0.22 15.47
C ASP A 110 -4.04 -1.17 16.12
N ALA A 111 -2.83 -1.48 16.61
CA ALA A 111 -2.61 -2.55 17.57
C ALA A 111 -3.57 -2.27 18.74
N PRO A 112 -4.12 -3.30 19.41
CA PRO A 112 -5.10 -3.07 20.46
C PRO A 112 -4.45 -2.24 21.58
N GLN A 113 -4.64 -0.92 21.52
CA GLN A 113 -4.34 -0.04 22.62
C GLN A 113 -5.28 -0.46 23.73
N SER A 114 -4.71 -0.88 24.85
CA SER A 114 -5.44 -1.09 26.10
C SER A 114 -6.23 0.18 26.36
N SER A 115 -7.53 0.14 26.09
CA SER A 115 -8.41 1.30 26.25
C SER A 115 -8.44 1.67 27.73
N SER A 116 -7.71 2.72 28.09
CA SER A 116 -8.01 3.53 29.26
C SER A 116 -9.49 3.93 29.17
N MET A 117 -10.20 3.71 30.27
CA MET A 117 -11.66 3.68 30.41
C MET A 117 -12.40 5.01 30.14
N GLN A 118 -11.75 6.02 29.52
CA GLN A 118 -12.21 7.40 29.62
C GLN A 118 -12.55 8.16 28.33
N ASN A 119 -12.40 7.62 27.12
CA ASN A 119 -12.79 8.35 25.90
C ASN A 119 -13.40 7.44 24.83
N LEU A 120 -14.71 7.17 24.93
CA LEU A 120 -15.50 6.36 23.99
C LEU A 120 -16.03 7.15 22.77
N ALA A 121 -15.48 8.33 22.46
CA ALA A 121 -16.07 9.25 21.47
C ALA A 121 -15.18 9.54 20.25
N VAL A 122 -14.18 8.70 19.97
CA VAL A 122 -13.53 8.68 18.65
C VAL A 122 -13.70 7.28 18.12
N ALA A 123 -14.78 7.06 17.37
CA ALA A 123 -14.82 5.94 16.43
C ALA A 123 -13.72 6.22 15.41
N ALA A 124 -12.50 5.78 15.69
CA ALA A 124 -11.54 5.54 14.64
C ALA A 124 -12.27 4.64 13.64
N ALA A 125 -12.49 5.14 12.43
CA ALA A 125 -13.03 4.34 11.34
C ALA A 125 -12.14 3.10 11.26
N GLY A 126 -12.65 1.97 11.76
CA GLY A 126 -11.86 0.75 11.89
C GLY A 126 -11.39 0.35 10.50
N ALA A 127 -10.21 -0.25 10.42
CA ALA A 127 -9.74 -0.82 9.16
C ALA A 127 -10.85 -1.68 8.54
N ASP A 128 -11.13 -1.42 7.26
CA ASP A 128 -12.26 -1.98 6.52
C ASP A 128 -11.74 -2.71 5.28
N PRO A 129 -12.12 -3.98 5.04
CA PRO A 129 -11.75 -4.68 3.82
C PRO A 129 -12.21 -3.97 2.54
N GLU A 130 -13.33 -3.23 2.54
CA GLU A 130 -13.80 -2.50 1.36
C GLU A 130 -12.86 -1.35 0.99
N GLN A 131 -12.39 -0.61 2.00
CA GLN A 131 -11.41 0.45 1.81
C GLN A 131 -10.06 -0.12 1.34
N ALA A 132 -9.62 -1.24 1.91
CA ALA A 132 -8.41 -1.92 1.47
C ALA A 132 -8.51 -2.44 0.03
N GLU A 133 -9.66 -2.98 -0.37
CA GLU A 133 -9.92 -3.41 -1.74
C GLU A 133 -9.90 -2.23 -2.72
N THR A 134 -10.48 -1.10 -2.31
CA THR A 134 -10.45 0.14 -3.08
C THR A 134 -9.00 0.59 -3.33
N TRP A 135 -8.15 0.59 -2.30
CA TRP A 135 -6.73 0.91 -2.47
C TRP A 135 -5.99 -0.09 -3.35
N ALA A 136 -6.26 -1.39 -3.22
CA ALA A 136 -5.68 -2.42 -4.08
C ALA A 136 -6.06 -2.22 -5.56
N ASN A 137 -7.30 -1.80 -5.83
CA ASN A 137 -7.78 -1.52 -7.18
C ASN A 137 -7.15 -0.24 -7.76
N LEU A 138 -7.02 0.81 -6.95
CA LEU A 138 -6.35 2.04 -7.36
C LEU A 138 -4.85 1.82 -7.64
N LEU A 139 -4.17 0.98 -6.84
CA LEU A 139 -2.79 0.56 -7.12
C LEU A 139 -2.69 -0.20 -8.44
N GLN A 140 -3.60 -1.16 -8.69
CA GLN A 140 -3.60 -1.91 -9.95
C GLN A 140 -3.75 -0.98 -11.15
N GLN A 141 -4.73 -0.08 -11.13
CA GLN A 141 -4.93 0.90 -12.21
C GLN A 141 -3.70 1.77 -12.45
N LEU A 142 -3.02 2.16 -11.37
CA LEU A 142 -1.81 2.96 -11.41
C LEU A 142 -0.61 2.16 -11.98
N PHE A 143 -0.54 0.86 -11.71
CA PHE A 143 0.46 -0.04 -12.31
C PHE A 143 0.21 -0.26 -13.80
N ASP A 144 -1.06 -0.47 -14.19
CA ASP A 144 -1.47 -0.71 -15.57
C ASP A 144 -1.19 0.54 -16.43
N ARG A 145 -1.59 1.73 -15.95
CA ARG A 145 -1.33 3.02 -16.62
C ARG A 145 0.16 3.25 -16.90
N MET A 146 1.03 2.88 -15.96
CA MET A 146 2.48 3.00 -16.16
C MET A 146 3.04 1.91 -17.08
N GLY A 147 2.53 0.69 -17.00
CA GLY A 147 2.91 -0.39 -17.92
C GLY A 147 2.73 0.03 -19.38
N ASP A 148 1.55 0.59 -19.70
CA ASP A 148 1.24 1.07 -21.05
C ASP A 148 2.18 2.20 -21.48
N SER A 149 2.52 3.14 -20.59
CA SER A 149 3.43 4.26 -20.89
C SER A 149 4.91 3.84 -21.08
N LEU A 150 5.34 2.75 -20.44
CA LEU A 150 6.72 2.26 -20.50
C LEU A 150 6.98 1.34 -21.69
N ASP A 151 5.94 0.65 -22.17
CA ASP A 151 6.03 -0.22 -23.36
C ASP A 151 5.95 0.58 -24.68
N GLU A 152 5.55 1.86 -24.63
CA GLU A 152 5.44 2.75 -25.80
C GLU A 152 6.76 3.43 -26.24
N TYR A 153 7.88 3.20 -25.53
CA TYR A 153 9.20 3.80 -25.80
C TYR A 153 10.32 2.76 -25.92
#